data_AF-A0A174KE67-F1
#
_entry.id   AF-A0A174KE67-F1
#
_cell.length_a   1.000
_cell.length_b   1.000
_cell.length_c   1.000
_cell.angle_alpha   90.00
_cell.angle_beta   90.00
_cell.angle_gamma   90.00
#
_symmetry.space_group_name_H-M   'P 1'
#
loop_
_entity.id
_entity.type
_entity.pdbx_description
1 polymer ?
#
loop_
_entity_poly.entity_id
_entity_poly.type
_entity_poly.pdbx_seq_one_letter_code
_entity_poly.pdbx_strand_id
1 'polypeptide(L)'
;MRRILLSCILLSATCILKAQDACLNDVVNTLKDRISLSGYAQVGYTYDDAGEGTSNTFDIKRVIFMARGKITDKWSAYFMYSFANTGKILEAYTEYRFLPQLTARIGQFKTMYTIENPMSPCFVELINCYSQAVNYLAGINGSDPLYGSASGRDMGLLIYGDLFDSLMTYNLAIMNGQGINLKDKNNQKDIVGSLMVHPLKWLSVGGSFIKGKGCAVAVSSINPDIAIGENYTRNRWSAGATIKTKSVDVRTEYLAGKDGHVKSDGYYATVSAHVLPKFDVIASYDYFNKNKTISDKQTNYVAGVQYWFYPKCRLQAQYTYCNRHKGENSNLLQAQLQVRF
;
A
#
# COMPACT_ATOMS: atom_id res chain seq x y z
N MET A 1 -24.97 34.63 58.19
CA MET A 1 -24.20 33.43 57.77
C MET A 1 -24.76 32.71 56.54
N ARG A 2 -26.09 32.52 56.39
CA ARG A 2 -26.69 31.72 55.28
C ARG A 2 -26.51 32.28 53.85
N ARG A 3 -26.36 33.61 53.67
CA ARG A 3 -26.16 34.25 52.35
C ARG A 3 -24.71 34.20 51.83
N ILE A 4 -23.73 34.07 52.72
CA ILE A 4 -22.31 34.00 52.34
C ILE A 4 -21.96 32.59 51.83
N LEU A 5 -22.53 31.53 52.45
CA LEU A 5 -22.33 30.15 52.00
C LEU A 5 -22.87 29.89 50.58
N LEU A 6 -24.05 30.41 50.21
CA LEU A 6 -24.59 30.22 48.86
C LEU A 6 -23.72 30.89 47.78
N SER A 7 -23.14 32.05 48.10
CA SER A 7 -22.27 32.79 47.17
C SER A 7 -20.94 32.05 46.95
N CYS A 8 -20.37 31.45 48.00
CA CYS A 8 -19.18 30.61 47.87
C CYS A 8 -19.46 29.31 47.09
N ILE A 9 -20.63 28.70 47.27
CA ILE A 9 -21.02 27.49 46.52
C ILE A 9 -21.21 27.80 45.02
N LEU A 10 -21.84 28.92 44.67
CA LEU A 10 -21.99 29.38 43.28
C LEU A 10 -20.65 29.79 42.63
N LEU A 11 -19.73 30.43 43.37
CA LEU A 11 -18.38 30.69 42.88
C LEU A 11 -17.56 29.39 42.71
N SER A 12 -17.69 28.43 43.63
CA SER A 12 -16.99 27.14 43.48
C SER A 12 -17.53 26.30 42.33
N ALA A 13 -18.84 26.30 42.08
CA ALA A 13 -19.46 25.58 40.96
C ALA A 13 -19.06 26.17 39.60
N THR A 14 -18.95 27.51 39.50
CA THR A 14 -18.49 28.18 38.27
C THR A 14 -16.99 27.98 38.03
N CYS A 15 -16.17 27.89 39.09
CA CYS A 15 -14.76 27.52 38.97
C CYS A 15 -14.57 26.05 38.55
N ILE A 16 -15.40 25.12 39.04
CA ILE A 16 -15.34 23.70 38.65
C ILE A 16 -15.75 23.50 37.18
N LEU A 17 -16.80 24.19 36.72
CA LEU A 17 -17.21 24.18 35.31
C LEU A 17 -16.12 24.76 34.39
N LYS A 18 -15.54 25.92 34.73
CA LYS A 18 -14.43 26.50 33.97
C LYS A 18 -13.15 25.65 34.01
N ALA A 19 -12.87 24.96 35.11
CA ALA A 19 -11.74 24.04 35.22
C ALA A 19 -11.96 22.76 34.41
N GLN A 20 -13.19 22.24 34.35
CA GLN A 20 -13.57 21.15 33.45
C GLN A 20 -13.50 21.59 31.97
N ASP A 21 -13.98 22.78 31.63
CA ASP A 21 -13.86 23.32 30.26
C ASP A 21 -12.41 23.59 29.87
N ALA A 22 -11.58 24.12 30.78
CA ALA A 22 -10.14 24.31 30.54
C ALA A 22 -9.42 22.96 30.36
N CYS A 23 -9.70 21.98 31.22
CA CYS A 23 -9.14 20.63 31.13
C CYS A 23 -9.60 19.91 29.85
N LEU A 24 -10.88 20.05 29.47
CA LEU A 24 -11.42 19.49 28.24
C LEU A 24 -10.79 20.15 27.01
N ASN A 25 -10.67 21.48 27.01
CA ASN A 25 -10.01 22.21 25.93
C ASN A 25 -8.53 21.84 25.82
N ASP A 26 -7.82 21.67 26.94
CA ASP A 26 -6.42 21.25 26.96
C ASP A 26 -6.25 19.81 26.46
N VAL A 27 -7.16 18.90 26.84
CA VAL A 27 -7.19 17.53 26.33
C VAL A 27 -7.50 17.52 24.82
N VAL A 28 -8.51 18.28 24.38
CA VAL A 28 -8.89 18.39 22.96
C VAL A 28 -7.76 19.01 22.13
N ASN A 29 -7.11 20.06 22.62
CA ASN A 29 -5.97 20.69 21.96
C ASN A 29 -4.77 19.73 21.91
N THR A 30 -4.47 19.04 23.01
CA THR A 30 -3.41 18.03 23.05
C THR A 30 -3.67 16.88 22.09
N LEU A 31 -4.92 16.40 22.00
CA LEU A 31 -5.32 15.37 21.03
C LEU A 31 -5.24 15.89 19.60
N LYS A 32 -5.68 17.13 19.34
CA LYS A 32 -5.61 17.77 18.03
C LYS A 32 -4.17 17.95 17.54
N ASP A 33 -3.26 18.32 18.44
CA ASP A 33 -1.86 18.57 18.11
C ASP A 33 -1.05 17.27 17.94
N ARG A 34 -1.53 16.17 18.54
CA ARG A 34 -0.82 14.88 18.54
C ARG A 34 -1.45 13.83 17.67
N ILE A 35 -2.74 13.92 17.35
CA ILE A 35 -3.47 12.92 16.58
C ILE A 35 -3.91 13.50 15.24
N SER A 36 -3.43 12.90 14.17
CA SER A 36 -3.92 13.15 12.82
C SER A 36 -4.80 11.99 12.37
N LEU A 37 -6.03 12.31 12.01
CA LEU A 37 -6.98 11.37 11.42
C LEU A 37 -7.11 11.66 9.93
N SER A 38 -7.15 10.61 9.12
CA SER A 38 -7.40 10.70 7.69
C SER A 38 -8.11 9.45 7.19
N GLY A 39 -8.74 9.55 6.03
CA GLY A 39 -9.44 8.41 5.47
C GLY A 39 -9.76 8.60 4.00
N TYR A 40 -10.15 7.51 3.35
CA TYR A 40 -10.67 7.58 1.99
C TYR A 40 -11.63 6.44 1.69
N ALA A 41 -12.56 6.73 0.79
CA ALA A 41 -13.46 5.76 0.19
C ALA A 41 -13.27 5.73 -1.32
N GLN A 42 -13.30 4.55 -1.90
CA GLN A 42 -13.25 4.27 -3.33
C GLN A 42 -14.44 3.37 -3.66
N VAL A 43 -15.43 3.94 -4.36
CA VAL A 43 -16.62 3.24 -4.84
C VAL A 43 -16.65 3.34 -6.35
N GLY A 44 -17.23 2.37 -7.03
CA GLY A 44 -17.13 2.31 -8.47
C GLY A 44 -18.12 1.39 -9.14
N TYR A 45 -17.90 1.24 -10.43
CA TYR A 45 -18.54 0.27 -11.29
C TYR A 45 -17.45 -0.51 -12.03
N THR A 46 -17.63 -1.83 -12.12
CA THR A 46 -16.74 -2.71 -12.86
C THR A 46 -17.57 -3.54 -13.81
N TYR A 47 -17.16 -3.57 -15.08
CA TYR A 47 -17.56 -4.55 -16.08
C TYR A 47 -16.33 -5.39 -16.42
N ASP A 48 -16.46 -6.71 -16.39
CA ASP A 48 -15.40 -7.67 -16.70
C ASP A 48 -15.99 -8.83 -17.51
N ASP A 49 -15.44 -9.09 -18.70
CA ASP A 49 -15.83 -10.22 -19.55
C ASP A 49 -14.87 -11.42 -19.45
N ALA A 50 -13.94 -11.43 -18.49
CA ALA A 50 -13.06 -12.57 -18.26
C ALA A 50 -13.80 -13.79 -17.70
N GLY A 51 -13.56 -14.97 -18.29
CA GLY A 51 -14.03 -16.27 -17.79
C GLY A 51 -15.38 -16.72 -18.38
N GLU A 52 -16.09 -17.60 -17.67
CA GLU A 52 -17.39 -18.10 -18.11
C GLU A 52 -18.49 -17.08 -17.81
N GLY A 53 -18.62 -16.10 -18.71
CA GLY A 53 -19.71 -15.12 -18.72
C GLY A 53 -19.27 -13.71 -18.33
N THR A 54 -19.99 -12.74 -18.91
CA THR A 54 -19.79 -11.33 -18.61
C THR A 54 -20.38 -10.97 -17.25
N SER A 55 -19.62 -10.25 -16.45
CA SER A 55 -20.07 -9.72 -15.16
C SER A 55 -20.03 -8.20 -15.15
N ASN A 56 -20.98 -7.59 -14.46
CA ASN A 56 -20.88 -6.18 -14.12
C ASN A 56 -21.55 -5.86 -12.78
N THR A 57 -20.99 -4.91 -12.05
CA THR A 57 -21.46 -4.59 -10.70
C THR A 57 -21.04 -3.20 -10.25
N PHE A 58 -21.82 -2.62 -9.34
CA PHE A 58 -21.36 -1.52 -8.49
C PHE A 58 -20.61 -2.10 -7.29
N ASP A 59 -19.44 -1.56 -6.99
CA ASP A 59 -18.56 -2.12 -5.98
C ASP A 59 -17.96 -1.06 -5.05
N ILE A 60 -17.63 -1.52 -3.83
CA ILE A 60 -16.82 -0.78 -2.89
C ILE A 60 -15.42 -1.38 -2.94
N LYS A 61 -14.50 -0.70 -3.62
CA LYS A 61 -13.11 -1.18 -3.72
C LYS A 61 -12.42 -1.08 -2.37
N ARG A 62 -12.50 0.10 -1.72
CA ARG A 62 -11.76 0.39 -0.47
C ARG A 62 -12.51 1.40 0.38
N VAL A 63 -12.51 1.17 1.69
CA VAL A 63 -12.91 2.16 2.71
C VAL A 63 -11.86 2.07 3.81
N ILE A 64 -11.03 3.09 3.94
CA ILE A 64 -9.83 3.08 4.77
C ILE A 64 -9.87 4.24 5.76
N PHE A 65 -9.55 3.94 7.01
CA PHE A 65 -9.30 4.93 8.05
C PHE A 65 -7.88 4.80 8.57
N MET A 66 -7.27 5.93 8.87
CA MET A 66 -5.89 6.06 9.31
C MET A 66 -5.82 7.01 10.49
N ALA A 67 -5.17 6.58 11.56
CA ALA A 67 -4.86 7.40 12.73
C ALA A 67 -3.35 7.39 12.97
N ARG A 68 -2.77 8.57 13.12
CA ARG A 68 -1.37 8.76 13.48
C ARG A 68 -1.29 9.53 14.80
N GLY A 69 -0.62 8.96 15.79
CA GLY A 69 -0.34 9.59 17.07
C GLY A 69 1.13 9.98 17.19
N LYS A 70 1.41 11.24 17.51
CA LYS A 70 2.72 11.76 17.92
C LYS A 70 2.85 11.68 19.44
N ILE A 71 3.54 10.65 19.92
CA ILE A 71 3.71 10.40 21.37
C ILE A 71 4.76 11.35 21.92
N THR A 72 5.88 11.52 21.21
CA THR A 72 6.93 12.52 21.48
C THR A 72 7.44 13.09 20.15
N ASP A 73 8.45 13.96 20.17
CA ASP A 73 9.10 14.45 18.94
C ASP A 73 9.90 13.38 18.18
N LYS A 74 10.18 12.25 18.84
CA LYS A 74 10.92 11.11 18.28
C LYS A 74 10.08 9.85 18.17
N TRP A 75 8.94 9.77 18.84
CA TRP A 75 8.12 8.56 18.95
C TRP A 75 6.73 8.76 18.34
N SER A 76 6.34 7.89 17.43
CA SER A 76 5.00 7.89 16.81
C SER A 76 4.34 6.51 16.85
N ALA A 77 3.03 6.48 16.75
CA ALA A 77 2.23 5.29 16.52
C ALA A 77 1.32 5.52 15.31
N TYR A 78 1.07 4.46 14.54
CA TYR A 78 0.23 4.50 13.36
C TYR A 78 -0.70 3.30 13.31
N PHE A 79 -1.95 3.58 12.97
CA PHE A 79 -3.00 2.59 12.81
C PHE A 79 -3.75 2.83 11.51
N MET A 80 -3.99 1.76 10.74
CA MET A 80 -4.79 1.79 9.52
C MET A 80 -5.74 0.59 9.51
N TYR A 81 -7.02 0.86 9.25
CA TYR A 81 -8.07 -0.16 9.18
C TYR A 81 -8.81 -0.09 7.84
N SER A 82 -9.11 -1.26 7.26
CA SER A 82 -9.99 -1.40 6.11
C SER A 82 -11.36 -1.87 6.56
N PHE A 83 -12.41 -1.16 6.16
CA PHE A 83 -13.81 -1.54 6.42
C PHE A 83 -14.44 -2.33 5.26
N ALA A 84 -13.91 -2.18 4.05
CA ALA A 84 -14.43 -2.89 2.87
C ALA A 84 -13.81 -4.30 2.76
N ASN A 85 -14.56 -5.23 2.14
CA ASN A 85 -14.10 -6.57 1.75
C ASN A 85 -13.48 -7.38 2.90
N THR A 86 -14.28 -7.56 3.95
CA THR A 86 -13.91 -8.12 5.27
C THR A 86 -13.00 -7.19 6.06
N GLY A 87 -13.56 -6.64 7.13
CA GLY A 87 -12.87 -5.69 8.00
C GLY A 87 -11.55 -6.26 8.55
N LYS A 88 -10.45 -5.54 8.37
CA LYS A 88 -9.13 -5.97 8.85
C LYS A 88 -8.20 -4.82 9.14
N ILE A 89 -7.31 -5.04 10.11
CA ILE A 89 -6.18 -4.15 10.39
C ILE A 89 -5.22 -4.26 9.22
N LEU A 90 -4.88 -3.13 8.61
CA LEU A 90 -3.86 -3.04 7.56
C LEU A 90 -2.50 -2.72 8.17
N GLU A 91 -2.41 -1.68 8.98
CA GLU A 91 -1.15 -1.26 9.60
C GLU A 91 -1.37 -0.98 11.07
N ALA A 92 -0.41 -1.43 11.87
CA ALA A 92 -0.37 -1.19 13.30
C ALA A 92 1.11 -1.27 13.70
N TYR A 93 1.74 -0.11 13.82
CA TYR A 93 3.16 -0.04 14.12
C TYR A 93 3.50 1.19 14.95
N THR A 94 4.68 1.16 15.54
CA THR A 94 5.27 2.30 16.23
C THR A 94 6.67 2.57 15.69
N GLU A 95 7.08 3.82 15.73
CA GLU A 95 8.38 4.26 15.23
C GLU A 95 9.13 5.07 16.26
N TYR A 96 10.44 4.88 16.30
CA TYR A 96 11.36 5.72 17.05
C TYR A 96 12.45 6.25 16.14
N ARG A 97 12.56 7.58 16.08
CA ARG A 97 13.55 8.31 15.31
C ARG A 97 14.77 8.60 16.18
N PHE A 98 15.85 7.85 15.96
CA PHE A 98 17.12 8.06 16.65
C PHE A 98 17.82 9.32 16.15
N LEU A 99 17.90 9.44 14.83
CA LEU A 99 18.49 10.55 14.07
C LEU A 99 17.59 10.87 12.88
N PRO A 100 17.69 12.05 12.25
CA PRO A 100 16.97 12.34 11.01
C PRO A 100 17.17 11.27 9.91
N GLN A 101 18.33 10.63 9.87
CA GLN A 101 18.73 9.62 8.89
C GLN A 101 18.54 8.17 9.38
N LEU A 102 18.06 7.97 10.61
CA LEU A 102 17.95 6.63 11.23
C LEU A 102 16.69 6.53 12.09
N THR A 103 15.71 5.79 11.57
CA THR A 103 14.45 5.48 12.24
C THR A 103 14.25 3.97 12.30
N ALA A 104 13.76 3.47 13.44
CA ALA A 104 13.27 2.11 13.56
C ALA A 104 11.74 2.10 13.62
N ARG A 105 11.13 1.16 12.90
CA ARG A 105 9.69 0.87 12.91
C ARG A 105 9.49 -0.59 13.30
N ILE A 106 8.60 -0.85 14.25
CA ILE A 106 8.21 -2.21 14.65
C ILE A 106 6.70 -2.35 14.61
N GLY A 107 6.23 -3.48 14.09
CA GLY A 107 4.82 -3.83 13.98
C GLY A 107 4.46 -4.33 12.59
N GLN A 108 3.23 -4.10 12.18
CA GLN A 108 2.70 -4.52 10.88
C GLN A 108 2.59 -3.34 9.91
N PHE A 109 3.23 -3.45 8.75
CA PHE A 109 3.32 -2.38 7.76
C PHE A 109 3.59 -2.93 6.35
N LYS A 110 3.50 -2.06 5.34
CA LYS A 110 3.86 -2.38 3.95
C LYS A 110 5.31 -2.82 3.83
N THR A 111 5.55 -3.94 3.17
CA THR A 111 6.90 -4.40 2.85
C THR A 111 7.55 -3.39 1.89
N MET A 112 8.78 -2.98 2.19
CA MET A 112 9.53 -2.01 1.38
C MET A 112 10.15 -2.67 0.14
N TYR A 113 9.36 -3.48 -0.54
CA TYR A 113 9.68 -4.23 -1.75
C TYR A 113 8.86 -3.67 -2.90
N THR A 114 9.48 -3.43 -4.06
CA THR A 114 8.97 -2.72 -5.24
C THR A 114 8.74 -1.22 -5.02
N ILE A 115 8.66 -0.46 -6.11
CA ILE A 115 8.30 0.97 -6.07
C ILE A 115 6.81 1.13 -5.74
N GLU A 116 5.96 0.28 -6.31
CA GLU A 116 4.50 0.39 -6.22
C GLU A 116 3.94 0.01 -4.86
N ASN A 117 4.46 -1.07 -4.25
CA ASN A 117 3.87 -1.61 -3.03
C ASN A 117 3.81 -0.60 -1.87
N PRO A 118 4.85 0.21 -1.56
CA PRO A 118 4.78 1.20 -0.47
C PRO A 118 3.77 2.33 -0.71
N MET A 119 3.39 2.60 -1.96
CA MET A 119 2.48 3.71 -2.30
C MET A 119 1.05 3.44 -1.79
N SER A 120 0.27 4.46 -1.45
CA SER A 120 -1.15 4.22 -1.10
C SER A 120 -1.99 4.01 -2.37
N PRO A 121 -2.99 3.10 -2.37
CA PRO A 121 -3.97 2.98 -3.46
C PRO A 121 -4.73 4.27 -3.79
N CYS A 122 -4.78 5.25 -2.89
CA CYS A 122 -5.42 6.54 -3.16
C CYS A 122 -4.53 7.55 -3.91
N PHE A 123 -3.25 7.22 -4.12
CA PHE A 123 -2.30 8.03 -4.88
C PHE A 123 -1.99 7.47 -6.27
N VAL A 124 -2.04 6.15 -6.44
CA VAL A 124 -1.75 5.54 -7.74
C VAL A 124 -2.83 5.81 -8.77
N GLU A 125 -2.43 5.71 -10.02
CA GLU A 125 -3.18 6.09 -11.20
C GLU A 125 -4.20 5.00 -11.55
N LEU A 126 -3.80 3.73 -11.48
CA LEU A 126 -4.62 2.58 -11.86
C LEU A 126 -5.68 2.25 -10.82
N ILE A 127 -6.93 2.01 -11.26
CA ILE A 127 -8.08 1.72 -10.38
C ILE A 127 -7.87 0.41 -9.60
N ASN A 128 -7.44 -0.65 -10.28
CA ASN A 128 -7.22 -1.94 -9.61
C ASN A 128 -6.03 -1.91 -8.66
N CYS A 129 -4.97 -1.15 -8.99
CA CYS A 129 -3.69 -1.20 -8.30
C CYS A 129 -3.10 -2.63 -8.24
N TYR A 130 -1.81 -2.86 -8.28
CA TYR A 130 -0.74 -2.22 -9.02
C TYR A 130 -0.53 -3.03 -10.31
N SER A 131 0.67 -3.04 -10.90
CA SER A 131 0.99 -4.02 -11.95
C SER A 131 0.76 -5.47 -11.48
N GLN A 132 0.54 -6.39 -12.42
CA GLN A 132 0.37 -7.83 -12.14
C GLN A 132 1.58 -8.41 -11.43
N ALA A 133 2.78 -8.05 -11.90
CA ALA A 133 4.04 -8.53 -11.32
C ALA A 133 4.20 -8.09 -9.86
N VAL A 134 3.87 -6.84 -9.55
CA VAL A 134 3.90 -6.32 -8.16
C VAL A 134 2.83 -7.00 -7.32
N ASN A 135 1.59 -7.11 -7.84
CA ASN A 135 0.49 -7.75 -7.13
C ASN A 135 0.82 -9.19 -6.71
N TYR A 136 1.47 -9.95 -7.59
CA TYR A 136 1.91 -11.32 -7.33
C TYR A 136 3.13 -11.35 -6.39
N LEU A 137 4.22 -10.70 -6.78
CA LEU A 137 5.52 -10.84 -6.08
C LEU A 137 5.55 -10.14 -4.72
N ALA A 138 4.74 -9.11 -4.50
CA ALA A 138 4.59 -8.48 -3.18
C ALA A 138 3.41 -9.04 -2.37
N GLY A 139 2.61 -9.96 -2.93
CA GLY A 139 1.54 -10.62 -2.18
C GLY A 139 0.35 -9.71 -1.85
N ILE A 140 -0.11 -8.91 -2.81
CA ILE A 140 -1.09 -7.85 -2.56
C ILE A 140 -2.52 -8.37 -2.57
N ASN A 141 -2.90 -9.06 -3.65
CA ASN A 141 -4.31 -9.38 -3.94
C ASN A 141 -4.61 -10.89 -3.95
N GLY A 142 -3.67 -11.74 -3.51
CA GLY A 142 -3.84 -13.20 -3.49
C GLY A 142 -3.56 -13.90 -4.82
N SER A 143 -3.05 -13.18 -5.83
CA SER A 143 -2.64 -13.78 -7.10
C SER A 143 -1.46 -14.75 -6.98
N ASP A 144 -0.70 -14.69 -5.88
CA ASP A 144 0.22 -15.75 -5.43
C ASP A 144 -0.51 -16.62 -4.38
N PRO A 145 -1.01 -17.81 -4.76
CA PRO A 145 -1.76 -18.67 -3.84
C PRO A 145 -0.92 -19.18 -2.67
N LEU A 146 0.39 -19.38 -2.86
CA LEU A 146 1.27 -19.91 -1.82
C LEU A 146 1.37 -18.92 -0.65
N TYR A 147 1.33 -17.61 -0.93
CA TYR A 147 1.43 -16.57 0.09
C TYR A 147 0.08 -15.98 0.50
N GLY A 148 -0.90 -15.94 -0.40
CA GLY A 148 -2.22 -15.40 -0.16
C GLY A 148 -2.30 -13.87 -0.26
N SER A 149 -3.39 -13.31 0.26
CA SER A 149 -3.71 -11.87 0.15
C SER A 149 -3.26 -11.09 1.38
N ALA A 150 -1.99 -10.69 1.39
CA ALA A 150 -1.38 -9.92 2.47
C ALA A 150 -1.49 -8.40 2.27
N SER A 151 -2.06 -7.94 1.16
CA SER A 151 -2.14 -6.51 0.81
C SER A 151 -0.77 -5.82 0.82
N GLY A 152 0.29 -6.58 0.52
CA GLY A 152 1.66 -6.08 0.46
C GLY A 152 2.30 -5.81 1.81
N ARG A 153 1.81 -6.43 2.88
CA ARG A 153 2.18 -6.13 4.26
C ARG A 153 2.65 -7.37 4.99
N ASP A 154 3.51 -7.14 5.97
CA ASP A 154 3.96 -8.18 6.89
C ASP A 154 4.29 -7.53 8.24
N MET A 155 4.54 -8.37 9.24
CA MET A 155 4.94 -7.96 10.58
C MET A 155 6.45 -8.13 10.75
N GLY A 156 7.11 -7.11 11.28
CA GLY A 156 8.56 -7.13 11.44
C GLY A 156 9.15 -5.88 12.08
N LEU A 157 10.48 -5.77 11.93
CA LEU A 157 11.29 -4.62 12.31
C LEU A 157 11.91 -4.04 11.04
N LEU A 158 11.78 -2.74 10.84
CA LEU A 158 12.35 -1.98 9.73
C LEU A 158 13.28 -0.90 10.27
N ILE A 159 14.47 -0.80 9.70
CA ILE A 159 15.40 0.32 9.86
C ILE A 159 15.46 1.08 8.53
N TYR A 160 15.27 2.39 8.59
CA TYR A 160 15.22 3.21 7.38
C TYR A 160 15.64 4.66 7.63
N GLY A 161 15.95 5.36 6.54
CA GLY A 161 16.18 6.80 6.55
C GLY A 161 16.68 7.33 5.22
N ASP A 162 16.92 8.64 5.22
CA ASP A 162 17.44 9.39 4.08
C ASP A 162 18.89 9.82 4.36
N LEU A 163 19.73 9.74 3.34
CA LEU A 163 21.16 10.06 3.38
C LEU A 163 21.48 11.16 2.36
N PHE A 164 22.51 11.95 2.66
CA PHE A 164 23.03 13.02 1.79
C PHE A 164 21.93 13.99 1.30
N ASP A 165 21.22 14.62 2.24
CA ASP A 165 20.11 15.55 1.94
C ASP A 165 19.04 14.97 1.00
N SER A 166 18.63 13.73 1.29
CA SER A 166 17.62 12.97 0.53
C SER A 166 18.05 12.59 -0.90
N LEU A 167 19.34 12.62 -1.23
CA LEU A 167 19.86 12.00 -2.45
C LEU A 167 19.64 10.48 -2.43
N MET A 168 19.61 9.84 -1.27
CA MET A 168 19.47 8.39 -1.16
C MET A 168 18.57 7.98 0.00
N THR A 169 17.56 7.17 -0.28
CA THR A 169 16.65 6.57 0.72
C THR A 169 16.93 5.08 0.81
N TYR A 170 17.13 4.57 2.02
CA TYR A 170 17.37 3.15 2.27
C TYR A 170 16.35 2.57 3.25
N ASN A 171 16.04 1.28 3.07
CA ASN A 171 15.18 0.50 3.94
C ASN A 171 15.76 -0.89 4.11
N LEU A 172 15.79 -1.39 5.33
CA LEU A 172 16.17 -2.77 5.65
C LEU A 172 15.25 -3.32 6.73
N ALA A 173 14.53 -4.39 6.42
CA ALA A 173 13.59 -5.02 7.34
C ALA A 173 13.85 -6.52 7.50
N ILE A 174 13.53 -7.00 8.70
CA ILE A 174 13.40 -8.42 9.02
C ILE A 174 11.93 -8.66 9.34
N MET A 175 11.30 -9.59 8.63
CA MET A 175 9.84 -9.81 8.68
C MET A 175 9.51 -11.30 8.80
N ASN A 176 8.32 -11.63 9.30
CA ASN A 176 7.88 -13.02 9.49
C ASN A 176 7.75 -13.78 8.17
N GLY A 177 7.40 -13.10 7.08
CA GLY A 177 7.28 -13.72 5.77
C GLY A 177 5.97 -14.48 5.56
N GLN A 178 4.97 -14.31 6.44
CA GLN A 178 3.62 -14.90 6.31
C GLN A 178 2.53 -13.91 5.94
N GLY A 179 2.86 -12.62 5.89
CA GLY A 179 1.91 -11.57 5.59
C GLY A 179 1.16 -11.06 6.81
N ILE A 180 -0.05 -10.56 6.57
CA ILE A 180 -0.77 -9.69 7.48
C ILE A 180 -1.72 -10.44 8.43
N ASN A 181 -1.82 -10.01 9.70
CA ASN A 181 -2.75 -10.54 10.70
C ASN A 181 -2.63 -12.06 10.95
N LEU A 182 -1.45 -12.62 10.72
CA LEU A 182 -1.16 -14.02 10.90
C LEU A 182 0.01 -14.20 11.87
N LYS A 183 -0.06 -15.27 12.68
CA LYS A 183 1.11 -15.75 13.40
C LYS A 183 2.09 -16.36 12.39
N ASP A 184 3.37 -16.20 12.66
CA ASP A 184 4.38 -16.90 11.87
C ASP A 184 4.17 -18.43 11.95
N LYS A 185 4.18 -19.07 10.78
CA LYS A 185 4.00 -20.52 10.62
C LYS A 185 5.34 -21.27 10.52
N ASN A 186 6.46 -20.53 10.53
CA ASN A 186 7.79 -21.11 10.59
C ASN A 186 8.72 -20.27 11.50
N ASN A 187 10.00 -20.64 11.56
CA ASN A 187 11.02 -19.94 12.35
C ASN A 187 12.04 -19.20 11.47
N GLN A 188 11.76 -19.05 10.19
CA GLN A 188 12.61 -18.33 9.25
C GLN A 188 12.08 -16.91 9.10
N LYS A 189 12.95 -15.99 8.70
CA LYS A 189 12.59 -14.59 8.55
C LYS A 189 12.97 -14.14 7.15
N ASP A 190 12.13 -13.29 6.61
CA ASP A 190 12.41 -12.62 5.35
C ASP A 190 13.23 -11.37 5.63
N ILE A 191 14.32 -11.24 4.89
CA ILE A 191 15.09 -10.01 4.80
C ILE A 191 14.56 -9.25 3.59
N VAL A 192 14.07 -8.05 3.84
CA VAL A 192 13.55 -7.14 2.81
C VAL A 192 14.41 -5.90 2.78
N GLY A 193 14.94 -5.55 1.62
CA GLY A 193 15.78 -4.37 1.47
C GLY A 193 15.37 -3.54 0.26
N SER A 194 15.51 -2.22 0.35
CA SER A 194 15.43 -1.33 -0.81
C SER A 194 16.37 -0.16 -0.70
N LEU A 195 16.79 0.31 -1.87
CA LEU A 195 17.61 1.49 -2.05
C LEU A 195 17.07 2.30 -3.22
N MET A 196 16.81 3.57 -2.99
CA MET A 196 16.38 4.52 -4.02
C MET A 196 17.34 5.70 -4.02
N VAL A 197 17.83 6.07 -5.20
CA VAL A 197 18.70 7.23 -5.42
C VAL A 197 17.92 8.27 -6.21
N HIS A 198 18.06 9.53 -5.81
CA HIS A 198 17.35 10.68 -6.34
C HIS A 198 18.35 11.66 -6.98
N PRO A 199 19.02 11.27 -8.08
CA PRO A 199 20.08 12.10 -8.68
C PRO A 199 19.57 13.47 -9.12
N LEU A 200 18.26 13.59 -9.40
CA LEU A 200 17.59 14.82 -9.77
C LEU A 200 16.23 14.87 -9.06
N LYS A 201 15.71 16.07 -8.78
CA LYS A 201 14.40 16.24 -8.11
C LYS A 201 13.24 15.56 -8.85
N TRP A 202 13.37 15.35 -10.15
CA TRP A 202 12.38 14.73 -11.02
C TRP A 202 12.69 13.26 -11.34
N LEU A 203 13.85 12.72 -10.95
CA LEU A 203 14.28 11.36 -11.29
C LEU A 203 14.64 10.58 -10.03
N SER A 204 14.03 9.41 -9.86
CA SER A 204 14.46 8.44 -8.85
C SER A 204 14.71 7.10 -9.52
N VAL A 205 15.81 6.44 -9.16
CA VAL A 205 16.17 5.11 -9.67
C VAL A 205 16.58 4.25 -8.50
N GLY A 206 16.13 3.01 -8.47
CA GLY A 206 16.38 2.15 -7.34
C GLY A 206 15.97 0.71 -7.57
N GLY A 207 16.09 -0.06 -6.51
CA GLY A 207 15.73 -1.46 -6.52
C GLY A 207 15.44 -1.97 -5.12
N SER A 208 14.91 -3.17 -5.08
CA SER A 208 14.55 -3.83 -3.83
C SER A 208 14.66 -5.33 -3.93
N PHE A 209 14.67 -6.02 -2.79
CA PHE A 209 14.67 -7.47 -2.75
C PHE A 209 13.91 -8.00 -1.54
N ILE A 210 13.47 -9.24 -1.68
CA ILE A 210 13.03 -10.12 -0.59
C ILE A 210 13.87 -11.40 -0.67
N LYS A 211 14.45 -11.79 0.45
CA LYS A 211 15.19 -13.04 0.59
C LYS A 211 14.77 -13.74 1.88
N GLY A 212 14.18 -14.91 1.76
CA GLY A 212 13.79 -15.71 2.92
C GLY A 212 13.05 -16.98 2.53
N LYS A 213 12.22 -17.49 3.44
CA LYS A 213 11.38 -18.66 3.17
C LYS A 213 9.97 -18.44 3.73
N GLY A 214 8.99 -18.39 2.83
CA GLY A 214 7.58 -18.38 3.19
C GLY A 214 7.10 -19.77 3.61
N CYS A 215 5.94 -19.84 4.27
CA CYS A 215 5.21 -21.08 4.51
C CYS A 215 3.93 -21.05 3.68
N ALA A 216 3.70 -22.09 2.88
CA ALA A 216 2.56 -22.12 1.96
C ALA A 216 1.22 -22.14 2.70
N VAL A 217 0.30 -21.24 2.32
CA VAL A 217 -1.04 -21.16 2.91
C VAL A 217 -2.11 -21.83 2.05
N ALA A 218 -1.83 -22.03 0.76
CA ALA A 218 -2.65 -22.77 -0.18
C ALA A 218 -1.73 -23.44 -1.23
N VAL A 219 -2.32 -24.31 -2.05
CA VAL A 219 -1.65 -24.91 -3.20
C VAL A 219 -1.64 -23.96 -4.39
N SER A 220 -0.66 -24.11 -5.29
CA SER A 220 -0.53 -23.30 -6.50
C SER A 220 -0.44 -24.18 -7.74
N SER A 221 -1.28 -23.93 -8.74
CA SER A 221 -1.27 -24.69 -10.00
C SER A 221 0.03 -24.51 -10.80
N ILE A 222 0.72 -23.39 -10.61
CA ILE A 222 1.99 -23.08 -11.26
C ILE A 222 3.21 -23.58 -10.47
N ASN A 223 3.00 -24.03 -9.22
CA ASN A 223 4.02 -24.58 -8.34
C ASN A 223 3.43 -25.76 -7.52
N PRO A 224 3.07 -26.87 -8.20
CA PRO A 224 2.28 -27.95 -7.60
C PRO A 224 3.05 -28.77 -6.56
N ASP A 225 4.38 -28.70 -6.56
CA ASP A 225 5.25 -29.49 -5.67
C ASP A 225 5.29 -28.96 -4.23
N ILE A 226 4.69 -27.79 -3.95
CA ILE A 226 4.66 -27.19 -2.62
C ILE A 226 3.30 -27.45 -1.97
N ALA A 227 3.29 -28.27 -0.93
CA ALA A 227 2.09 -28.55 -0.15
C ALA A 227 1.80 -27.46 0.89
N ILE A 228 0.54 -27.40 1.36
CA ILE A 228 0.14 -26.47 2.42
C ILE A 228 0.96 -26.75 3.69
N GLY A 229 1.51 -25.68 4.28
CA GLY A 229 2.36 -25.78 5.47
C GLY A 229 3.84 -25.99 5.18
N GLU A 230 4.22 -26.28 3.92
CA GLU A 230 5.63 -26.44 3.58
C GLU A 230 6.36 -25.10 3.45
N ASN A 231 7.63 -25.11 3.85
CA ASN A 231 8.51 -23.97 3.66
C ASN A 231 9.07 -23.97 2.24
N TYR A 232 9.01 -22.83 1.57
CA TYR A 232 9.58 -22.67 0.24
C TYR A 232 10.48 -21.44 0.19
N THR A 233 11.54 -21.53 -0.60
CA THR A 233 12.46 -20.41 -0.79
C THR A 233 11.74 -19.30 -1.54
N ARG A 234 11.86 -18.05 -1.06
CA ARG A 234 11.34 -16.86 -1.70
C ARG A 234 12.47 -15.86 -1.93
N ASN A 235 12.95 -15.82 -3.18
CA ASN A 235 13.98 -14.88 -3.61
C ASN A 235 13.40 -14.01 -4.71
N ARG A 236 13.14 -12.74 -4.41
CA ARG A 236 12.48 -11.81 -5.33
C ARG A 236 13.28 -10.51 -5.35
N TRP A 237 13.38 -9.86 -6.50
CA TRP A 237 14.05 -8.57 -6.63
C TRP A 237 13.38 -7.71 -7.69
N SER A 238 13.56 -6.41 -7.55
CA SER A 238 13.09 -5.43 -8.52
C SER A 238 14.13 -4.34 -8.77
N ALA A 239 14.07 -3.75 -9.95
CA ALA A 239 14.80 -2.54 -10.31
C ALA A 239 13.92 -1.65 -11.18
N GLY A 240 13.89 -0.36 -10.89
CA GLY A 240 12.97 0.55 -11.57
C GLY A 240 13.33 2.02 -11.39
N ALA A 241 12.49 2.85 -11.98
CA ALA A 241 12.62 4.28 -11.95
C ALA A 241 11.26 4.98 -11.84
N THR A 242 11.29 6.19 -11.28
CA THR A 242 10.18 7.14 -11.33
C THR A 242 10.67 8.45 -11.92
N ILE A 243 9.89 9.00 -12.83
CA ILE A 243 10.07 10.33 -13.40
C ILE A 243 8.87 11.17 -13.00
N LYS A 244 9.09 12.31 -12.38
CA LYS A 244 8.03 13.24 -11.96
C LYS A 244 8.32 14.64 -12.46
N THR A 245 7.58 15.07 -13.47
CA THR A 245 7.70 16.40 -14.06
C THR A 245 6.41 17.18 -13.88
N LYS A 246 6.38 18.45 -14.31
CA LYS A 246 5.15 19.24 -14.25
C LYS A 246 4.02 18.66 -15.13
N SER A 247 4.38 18.00 -16.23
CA SER A 247 3.44 17.59 -17.27
C SER A 247 3.20 16.08 -17.31
N VAL A 248 4.14 15.29 -16.80
CA VAL A 248 4.09 13.84 -16.87
C VAL A 248 4.73 13.21 -15.64
N ASP A 249 4.04 12.22 -15.09
CA ASP A 249 4.56 11.24 -14.15
C ASP A 249 4.71 9.88 -14.86
N VAL A 250 5.88 9.26 -14.72
CA VAL A 250 6.17 7.91 -15.25
C VAL A 250 6.69 7.05 -14.12
N ARG A 251 6.20 5.81 -14.05
CA ARG A 251 6.73 4.77 -13.17
C ARG A 251 6.96 3.50 -13.97
N THR A 252 8.14 2.93 -13.83
CA THR A 252 8.50 1.67 -14.48
C THR A 252 9.39 0.83 -13.58
N GLU A 253 9.21 -0.48 -13.65
CA GLU A 253 9.98 -1.43 -12.86
C GLU A 253 10.02 -2.78 -13.56
N TYR A 254 11.17 -3.43 -13.51
CA TYR A 254 11.35 -4.84 -13.81
C TYR A 254 11.42 -5.63 -12.50
N LEU A 255 10.76 -6.78 -12.46
CA LEU A 255 10.70 -7.65 -11.30
C LEU A 255 10.99 -9.09 -11.72
N ALA A 256 11.69 -9.82 -10.85
CA ALA A 256 11.89 -11.24 -11.01
C ALA A 256 11.77 -11.96 -9.66
N GLY A 257 11.20 -13.16 -9.71
CA GLY A 257 11.01 -14.03 -8.55
C GLY A 257 11.52 -15.44 -8.81
N LYS A 258 12.02 -16.08 -7.76
CA LYS A 258 12.24 -17.52 -7.68
C LYS A 258 11.60 -18.03 -6.39
N ASP A 259 10.48 -18.72 -6.56
CA ASP A 259 9.69 -19.31 -5.48
C ASP A 259 9.79 -20.84 -5.57
N GLY A 260 10.57 -21.45 -4.67
CA GLY A 260 11.00 -22.84 -4.82
C GLY A 260 11.81 -23.03 -6.11
N HIS A 261 11.30 -23.85 -7.03
CA HIS A 261 11.92 -24.10 -8.35
C HIS A 261 11.34 -23.23 -9.46
N VAL A 262 10.20 -22.56 -9.22
CA VAL A 262 9.49 -21.75 -10.21
C VAL A 262 10.11 -20.37 -10.31
N LYS A 263 10.37 -19.93 -11.54
CA LYS A 263 10.86 -18.59 -11.84
C LYS A 263 9.77 -17.77 -12.51
N SER A 264 9.61 -16.54 -12.09
CA SER A 264 8.69 -15.55 -12.64
C SER A 264 9.43 -14.26 -12.99
N ASP A 265 8.92 -13.53 -13.97
CA ASP A 265 9.40 -12.20 -14.31
C ASP A 265 8.30 -11.33 -14.89
N GLY A 266 8.45 -10.02 -14.74
CA GLY A 266 7.51 -9.06 -15.29
C GLY A 266 8.09 -7.66 -15.31
N TYR A 267 7.46 -6.80 -16.08
CA TYR A 267 7.78 -5.40 -16.12
C TYR A 267 6.57 -4.60 -16.51
N TYR A 268 6.54 -3.37 -16.04
CA TYR A 268 5.47 -2.44 -16.38
C TYR A 268 6.03 -1.04 -16.62
N ALA A 269 5.24 -0.25 -17.33
CA ALA A 269 5.40 1.20 -17.41
C ALA A 269 4.01 1.83 -17.33
N THR A 270 3.82 2.70 -16.36
CA THR A 270 2.61 3.49 -16.16
C THR A 270 2.94 4.97 -16.33
N VAL A 271 2.13 5.66 -17.12
CA VAL A 271 2.26 7.08 -17.45
C VAL A 271 0.98 7.80 -17.06
N SER A 272 1.12 8.93 -16.36
CA SER A 272 0.05 9.90 -16.12
C SER A 272 0.47 11.25 -16.70
N ALA A 273 -0.21 11.69 -17.75
CA ALA A 273 0.01 12.98 -18.39
C ALA A 273 -1.00 14.02 -17.89
N HIS A 274 -0.50 15.13 -17.35
CA HIS A 274 -1.29 16.26 -16.84
C HIS A 274 -1.69 17.19 -17.99
N VAL A 275 -2.74 16.83 -18.72
CA VAL A 275 -3.13 17.50 -19.98
C VAL A 275 -3.80 18.85 -19.73
N LEU A 276 -4.69 18.94 -18.73
CA LEU A 276 -5.36 20.17 -18.32
C LEU A 276 -5.32 20.31 -16.80
N PRO A 277 -5.57 21.50 -16.23
CA PRO A 277 -5.71 21.64 -14.79
C PRO A 277 -6.75 20.65 -14.25
N LYS A 278 -6.32 19.80 -13.29
CA LYS A 278 -7.13 18.76 -12.64
C LYS A 278 -7.54 17.59 -13.54
N PHE A 279 -7.03 17.47 -14.77
CA PHE A 279 -7.37 16.37 -15.68
C PHE A 279 -6.13 15.67 -16.21
N ASP A 280 -6.06 14.37 -15.96
CA ASP A 280 -4.94 13.54 -16.36
C ASP A 280 -5.39 12.41 -17.29
N VAL A 281 -4.54 12.11 -18.27
CA VAL A 281 -4.67 10.93 -19.14
C VAL A 281 -3.69 9.87 -18.65
N ILE A 282 -4.17 8.64 -18.54
CA ILE A 282 -3.43 7.50 -17.98
C ILE A 282 -3.23 6.46 -19.08
N ALA A 283 -2.00 5.97 -19.21
CA ALA A 283 -1.67 4.82 -20.02
C ALA A 283 -0.79 3.86 -19.21
N SER A 284 -1.00 2.55 -19.37
CA SER A 284 -0.14 1.55 -18.74
C SER A 284 0.06 0.33 -19.63
N TYR A 285 1.28 -0.15 -19.65
CA TYR A 285 1.66 -1.45 -20.19
C TYR A 285 2.19 -2.31 -19.04
N ASP A 286 1.69 -3.53 -18.90
CA ASP A 286 2.06 -4.43 -17.80
C ASP A 286 2.16 -5.87 -18.31
N TYR A 287 3.38 -6.39 -18.38
CA TYR A 287 3.67 -7.77 -18.75
C TYR A 287 4.08 -8.56 -17.53
N PHE A 288 3.51 -9.76 -17.37
CA PHE A 288 3.91 -10.68 -16.32
C PHE A 288 3.90 -12.14 -16.80
N ASN A 289 4.96 -12.86 -16.45
CA ASN A 289 5.11 -14.29 -16.63
C ASN A 289 5.23 -14.96 -15.27
N LYS A 290 4.16 -15.64 -14.85
CA LYS A 290 4.07 -16.32 -13.55
C LYS A 290 4.98 -17.53 -13.45
N ASN A 291 5.24 -18.21 -14.57
CA ASN A 291 6.12 -19.37 -14.62
C ASN A 291 6.79 -19.48 -15.98
N LYS A 292 8.11 -19.23 -15.99
CA LYS A 292 8.95 -19.24 -17.20
C LYS A 292 9.02 -20.60 -17.89
N THR A 293 8.89 -21.70 -17.17
CA THR A 293 8.97 -23.06 -17.73
C THR A 293 7.76 -23.36 -18.61
N ILE A 294 6.57 -22.99 -18.16
CA ILE A 294 5.31 -23.25 -18.88
C ILE A 294 4.81 -22.04 -19.67
N SER A 295 5.57 -20.92 -19.67
CA SER A 295 5.20 -19.64 -20.31
C SER A 295 3.80 -19.15 -19.92
N ASP A 296 3.47 -19.15 -18.63
CA ASP A 296 2.20 -18.60 -18.14
C ASP A 296 2.23 -17.06 -18.11
N LYS A 297 1.99 -16.46 -19.29
CA LYS A 297 2.20 -15.04 -19.57
C LYS A 297 0.88 -14.30 -19.79
N GLN A 298 0.81 -13.08 -19.29
CA GLN A 298 -0.28 -12.14 -19.56
C GLN A 298 0.28 -10.72 -19.75
N THR A 299 -0.30 -9.98 -20.69
CA THR A 299 -0.01 -8.55 -20.92
C THR A 299 -1.29 -7.75 -20.79
N ASN A 300 -1.28 -6.72 -19.96
CA ASN A 300 -2.39 -5.78 -19.81
C ASN A 300 -2.04 -4.44 -20.45
N TYR A 301 -2.98 -3.91 -21.23
CA TYR A 301 -2.93 -2.57 -21.80
C TYR A 301 -4.03 -1.74 -21.15
N VAL A 302 -3.67 -0.66 -20.47
CA VAL A 302 -4.62 0.24 -19.80
C VAL A 302 -4.61 1.59 -20.49
N ALA A 303 -5.80 2.10 -20.78
CA ALA A 303 -6.01 3.50 -21.16
C ALA A 303 -7.12 4.08 -20.28
N GLY A 304 -6.96 5.31 -19.83
CA GLY A 304 -7.98 5.95 -19.01
C GLY A 304 -7.75 7.41 -18.73
N VAL A 305 -8.64 7.96 -17.92
CA VAL A 305 -8.67 9.37 -17.55
C VAL A 305 -8.99 9.52 -16.08
N GLN A 306 -8.56 10.63 -15.49
CA GLN A 306 -8.97 11.03 -14.15
C GLN A 306 -9.20 12.54 -14.04
N TYR A 307 -10.21 12.93 -13.27
CA TYR A 307 -10.58 14.32 -13.02
C TYR A 307 -10.66 14.60 -11.53
N TRP A 308 -9.87 15.57 -11.05
CA TRP A 308 -9.78 16.01 -9.66
C TRP A 308 -10.75 17.15 -9.36
N PHE A 309 -12.00 16.82 -9.04
CA PHE A 309 -13.02 17.83 -8.74
C PHE A 309 -12.77 18.60 -7.42
N TYR A 310 -12.01 18.01 -6.50
CA TYR A 310 -11.59 18.63 -5.23
C TYR A 310 -10.20 18.10 -4.82
N PRO A 311 -9.39 18.83 -4.02
CA PRO A 311 -8.12 18.29 -3.54
C PRO A 311 -8.26 16.88 -2.95
N LYS A 312 -7.49 15.92 -3.47
CA LYS A 312 -7.49 14.50 -3.09
C LYS A 312 -8.74 13.69 -3.46
N CYS A 313 -9.75 14.30 -4.08
CA CYS A 313 -10.96 13.65 -4.55
C CYS A 313 -11.02 13.64 -6.08
N ARG A 314 -11.30 12.47 -6.66
CA ARG A 314 -11.25 12.29 -8.12
C ARG A 314 -12.30 11.33 -8.63
N LEU A 315 -12.68 11.55 -9.88
CA LEU A 315 -13.39 10.59 -10.72
C LEU A 315 -12.38 9.96 -11.68
N GLN A 316 -12.49 8.66 -11.93
CA GLN A 316 -11.61 7.92 -12.83
C GLN A 316 -12.44 7.02 -13.73
N ALA A 317 -12.00 6.86 -14.98
CA ALA A 317 -12.52 5.87 -15.91
C ALA A 317 -11.35 5.20 -16.63
N GLN A 318 -11.33 3.87 -16.68
CA GLN A 318 -10.24 3.08 -17.27
C GLN A 318 -10.79 1.90 -18.04
N TYR A 319 -10.19 1.66 -19.19
CA TYR A 319 -10.34 0.44 -19.97
C TYR A 319 -9.04 -0.35 -19.92
N THR A 320 -9.14 -1.65 -19.66
CA THR A 320 -8.02 -2.58 -19.68
C THR A 320 -8.29 -3.71 -20.66
N TYR A 321 -7.39 -3.91 -21.62
CA TYR A 321 -7.36 -5.09 -22.46
C TYR A 321 -6.36 -6.10 -21.87
N CYS A 322 -6.84 -7.25 -21.46
CA CYS A 322 -6.05 -8.37 -20.94
C CYS A 322 -5.74 -9.35 -22.08
N ASN A 323 -4.48 -9.38 -22.53
CA ASN A 323 -3.99 -10.31 -23.52
C ASN A 323 -3.29 -11.49 -22.84
N ARG A 324 -3.92 -12.66 -22.82
CA ARG A 324 -3.43 -13.87 -22.17
C ARG A 324 -2.79 -14.80 -23.20
N HIS A 325 -1.64 -15.36 -22.82
CA HIS A 325 -1.05 -16.42 -23.63
C HIS A 325 -1.79 -17.75 -23.47
N LYS A 326 -2.38 -17.98 -22.28
CA LYS A 326 -3.22 -19.14 -21.97
C LYS A 326 -4.60 -18.68 -21.52
N GLY A 327 -5.64 -19.24 -22.15
CA GLY A 327 -7.02 -18.80 -21.95
C GLY A 327 -7.40 -17.66 -22.88
N GLU A 328 -8.62 -17.14 -22.70
CA GLU A 328 -9.16 -16.10 -23.57
C GLU A 328 -8.72 -14.69 -23.13
N ASN A 329 -8.59 -13.83 -24.13
CA ASN A 329 -8.40 -12.40 -23.91
C ASN A 329 -9.68 -11.80 -23.34
N SER A 330 -9.54 -10.75 -22.54
CA SER A 330 -10.69 -10.12 -21.89
C SER A 330 -10.55 -8.61 -21.82
N ASN A 331 -11.68 -7.96 -21.58
CA ASN A 331 -11.90 -6.54 -21.47
C ASN A 331 -12.42 -6.23 -20.08
N LEU A 332 -11.86 -5.19 -19.48
CA LEU A 332 -12.27 -4.70 -18.18
C LEU A 332 -12.51 -3.19 -18.31
N LEU A 333 -13.74 -2.75 -18.00
CA LEU A 333 -14.09 -1.34 -17.93
C LEU A 333 -14.40 -0.98 -16.48
N GLN A 334 -13.77 0.09 -16.00
CA GLN A 334 -13.92 0.53 -14.62
C GLN A 334 -14.18 2.02 -14.54
N ALA A 335 -15.09 2.40 -13.65
CA ALA A 335 -15.26 3.77 -13.17
C ALA A 335 -15.08 3.80 -11.65
N GLN A 336 -14.43 4.82 -11.12
CA GLN A 336 -14.20 4.98 -9.68
C GLN A 336 -14.39 6.43 -9.24
N LEU A 337 -15.16 6.62 -8.18
CA LEU A 337 -15.19 7.83 -7.38
C LEU A 337 -14.32 7.61 -6.12
N GLN A 338 -13.33 8.47 -5.95
CA GLN A 338 -12.49 8.53 -4.77
C GLN A 338 -12.78 9.81 -3.99
N VAL A 339 -13.09 9.68 -2.70
CA VAL A 339 -13.17 10.79 -1.75
C VAL A 339 -12.18 10.55 -0.64
N ARG A 340 -11.35 11.56 -0.33
CA ARG A 340 -10.34 11.49 0.72
C ARG A 340 -10.39 12.73 1.59
N PHE A 341 -10.25 12.53 2.90
CA PHE A 341 -10.19 13.58 3.91
C PHE A 341 -8.86 13.49 4.69
#